data_AF-A0A1L3ZY16-F1
#
_entry.id   AF-A0A1L3ZY16-F1
#
_cell.length_a   1.000
_cell.length_b   1.000
_cell.length_c   1.000
_cell.angle_alpha   90.00
_cell.angle_beta   90.00
_cell.angle_gamma   90.00
#
_symmetry.space_group_name_H-M   'P 1'
#
loop_
_entity.id
_entity.type
_entity.pdbx_description
1 polymer ?
#
loop_
_entity_poly.entity_id
_entity_poly.type
_entity_poly.pdbx_seq_one_letter_code
_entity_poly.pdbx_strand_id
1 'polypeptide(L)'
;MAYTLSIRSLSRLEGVHPDLVKVIRRAIEITPIDFAVIEGLRTRERQKELVAAGASKTMNSRHITGHAVDIAPWVGGTIRWDWPLFHKLAPAVKQAAADVGVPVTWGGDWRSFKDGPHWELPRKQYP
;
A
#
# COMPACT_ATOMS: atom_id res chain seq x y z
N MET A 1 -10.31 19.32 -5.82
CA MET A 1 -8.84 19.38 -5.97
C MET A 1 -8.32 17.97 -5.82
N ALA A 2 -7.45 17.53 -6.72
CA ALA A 2 -6.77 16.24 -6.60
C ALA A 2 -5.61 16.36 -5.60
N TYR A 3 -5.38 15.32 -4.79
CA TYR A 3 -4.20 15.25 -3.93
C TYR A 3 -2.96 14.88 -4.76
N THR A 4 -1.78 15.11 -4.18
CA THR A 4 -0.51 14.75 -4.82
C THR A 4 0.39 14.04 -3.83
N LEU A 5 1.18 13.08 -4.32
CA LEU A 5 2.15 12.39 -3.47
C LEU A 5 3.26 13.34 -3.06
N SER A 6 3.50 13.44 -1.75
CA SER A 6 4.67 14.13 -1.23
C SER A 6 5.99 13.53 -1.75
N ILE A 7 7.07 14.30 -1.71
CA ILE A 7 8.43 13.83 -2.04
C ILE A 7 8.79 12.57 -1.23
N ARG A 8 8.40 12.52 0.05
CA ARG A 8 8.62 11.35 0.92
C ARG A 8 7.82 10.13 0.47
N SER A 9 6.60 10.33 -0.01
CA SER A 9 5.81 9.22 -0.56
C SER A 9 6.42 8.71 -1.86
N LEU A 10 6.92 9.61 -2.71
CA LEU A 10 7.56 9.27 -3.98
C LEU A 10 8.86 8.48 -3.78
N SER A 11 9.72 8.89 -2.83
CA SER A 11 10.96 8.15 -2.55
C SER A 11 10.71 6.74 -2.02
N ARG A 12 9.59 6.52 -1.32
CA ARG A 12 9.19 5.18 -0.85
C ARG A 12 8.64 4.28 -1.95
N LEU A 13 8.31 4.83 -3.12
CA LEU A 13 7.93 4.05 -4.29
C LEU A 13 9.14 3.62 -5.12
N GLU A 14 10.35 4.06 -4.78
CA GLU A 14 11.57 3.59 -5.41
C GLU A 14 11.75 2.08 -5.18
N GLY A 15 11.99 1.33 -6.27
CA GLY A 15 12.11 -0.12 -6.24
C GLY A 15 10.77 -0.88 -6.13
N VAL A 16 9.63 -0.20 -6.00
CA VAL A 16 8.30 -0.82 -6.11
C VAL A 16 8.00 -1.10 -7.58
N HIS A 17 7.31 -2.21 -7.85
CA HIS A 17 6.95 -2.66 -9.19
C HIS A 17 6.19 -1.56 -9.94
N PRO A 18 6.57 -1.21 -11.20
CA PRO A 18 6.00 -0.08 -11.91
C PRO A 18 4.47 -0.09 -12.01
N ASP A 19 3.85 -1.27 -12.16
CA ASP A 19 2.40 -1.37 -12.22
C ASP A 19 1.71 -1.03 -10.90
N LEU A 20 2.30 -1.39 -9.76
CA LEU A 20 1.77 -0.96 -8.46
C LEU A 20 1.97 0.55 -8.27
N VAL A 21 3.10 1.09 -8.74
CA VAL A 21 3.34 2.55 -8.75
C VAL A 21 2.28 3.29 -9.58
N LYS A 22 1.89 2.76 -10.74
CA LYS A 22 0.80 3.35 -11.56
C LYS A 22 -0.52 3.38 -10.78
N VAL A 23 -0.87 2.30 -10.09
CA VAL A 23 -2.09 2.25 -9.26
C VAL A 23 -2.05 3.33 -8.17
N ILE A 24 -0.94 3.45 -7.43
CA ILE A 24 -0.83 4.42 -6.34
C ILE A 24 -0.87 5.86 -6.85
N ARG A 25 -0.21 6.14 -7.98
CA ARG A 25 -0.27 7.45 -8.64
C ARG A 25 -1.67 7.77 -9.14
N ARG A 26 -2.42 6.79 -9.64
CA ARG A 26 -3.81 7.02 -10.03
C ARG A 26 -4.72 7.21 -8.81
N ALA A 27 -4.49 6.45 -7.74
CA ALA A 27 -5.30 6.49 -6.53
C ALA A 27 -5.25 7.86 -5.83
N ILE A 28 -4.09 8.51 -5.76
CA ILE A 28 -3.95 9.82 -5.12
C ILE A 28 -4.72 10.93 -5.86
N GLU A 29 -4.94 10.76 -7.17
CA GLU A 29 -5.67 11.74 -7.99
C GLU A 29 -7.18 11.68 -7.75
N ILE A 30 -7.71 10.49 -7.43
CA ILE A 30 -9.16 10.24 -7.37
C ILE A 30 -9.68 10.00 -5.95
N THR A 31 -8.80 9.85 -4.97
CA THR A 31 -9.17 9.54 -3.59
C THR A 31 -9.98 10.68 -2.94
N PRO A 32 -11.02 10.37 -2.16
CA PRO A 32 -11.76 11.38 -1.40
C PRO A 32 -10.98 11.90 -0.18
N ILE A 33 -9.94 11.17 0.25
CA ILE A 33 -9.08 11.53 1.39
C ILE A 33 -7.61 11.41 1.00
N ASP A 34 -6.78 12.35 1.46
CA ASP A 34 -5.34 12.28 1.22
C ASP A 34 -4.73 11.04 1.89
N PHE A 35 -3.59 10.58 1.40
CA PHE A 35 -2.83 9.48 1.99
C PHE A 35 -1.33 9.61 1.75
N ALA A 36 -0.54 9.03 2.66
CA ALA A 36 0.89 8.92 2.52
C ALA A 36 1.29 7.46 2.20
N VAL A 37 2.33 7.29 1.38
CA VAL A 37 3.02 6.00 1.26
C VAL A 37 3.94 5.89 2.48
N ILE A 38 3.74 4.85 3.30
CA ILE A 38 4.50 4.66 4.55
C ILE A 38 5.66 3.68 4.38
N GLU A 39 5.51 2.67 3.52
CA GLU A 39 6.56 1.70 3.20
C GLU A 39 6.34 1.13 1.78
N GLY A 40 7.44 0.89 1.04
CA GLY A 40 7.44 0.25 -0.27
C GLY A 40 8.36 -0.95 -0.27
N LEU A 41 9.50 -0.86 -0.98
CA LEU A 41 10.52 -1.92 -0.95
C LEU A 41 11.10 -2.08 0.47
N ARG A 42 11.13 -3.31 0.96
CA ARG A 42 11.63 -3.67 2.31
C ARG A 42 12.85 -4.58 2.21
N THR A 43 13.84 -4.39 3.07
CA THR A 43 15.01 -5.28 3.13
C THR A 43 14.68 -6.61 3.81
N ARG A 44 15.48 -7.65 3.57
CA ARG A 44 15.33 -8.94 4.24
C ARG A 44 15.57 -8.83 5.75
N GLU A 45 16.50 -7.97 6.15
CA GLU A 45 16.85 -7.69 7.55
C GLU A 45 15.66 -7.07 8.28
N ARG A 46 15.04 -6.05 7.69
CA ARG A 46 13.83 -5.43 8.23
C ARG A 46 12.68 -6.42 8.34
N GLN A 47 12.51 -7.28 7.34
CA GLN A 47 11.50 -8.33 7.42
C GLN A 47 11.76 -9.32 8.58
N LYS A 48 13.02 -9.68 8.82
CA LYS A 48 13.41 -10.55 9.94
C LYS A 48 13.08 -9.91 11.28
N GLU A 49 13.33 -8.61 11.44
CA GLU A 49 12.94 -7.85 12.64
C GLU A 49 11.42 -7.86 12.85
N LEU A 50 10.62 -7.64 11.80
CA LEU A 50 9.17 -7.63 11.90
C LEU A 50 8.60 -9.02 12.26
N VAL A 51 9.20 -10.09 11.74
CA VAL A 51 8.83 -11.46 12.13
C VAL A 51 9.19 -11.71 13.60
N ALA A 52 10.39 -11.34 14.03
CA ALA A 52 10.82 -11.50 15.43
C ALA A 52 9.95 -10.69 16.41
N ALA A 53 9.50 -9.50 16.00
CA ALA A 53 8.58 -8.66 16.77
C ALA A 53 7.10 -9.10 16.69
N GLY A 54 6.77 -10.13 15.90
CA GLY A 54 5.40 -10.62 15.71
C GLY A 54 4.51 -9.75 14.80
N ALA A 55 5.06 -8.67 14.23
CA ALA A 55 4.40 -7.76 13.29
C ALA A 55 4.27 -8.34 11.87
N SER A 56 4.98 -9.42 11.56
CA SER A 56 4.75 -10.23 10.36
C SER A 56 4.72 -11.72 10.70
N LYS A 57 4.00 -12.51 9.91
CA LYS A 57 3.88 -13.97 10.10
C LYS A 57 4.84 -14.78 9.23
N THR A 58 5.53 -14.16 8.28
CA THR A 58 6.37 -14.88 7.32
C THR A 58 7.53 -14.05 6.80
N MET A 59 8.62 -14.71 6.42
CA MET A 59 9.72 -14.09 5.67
C MET A 59 9.40 -13.89 4.19
N ASN A 60 8.35 -14.54 3.67
CA ASN A 60 7.93 -14.43 2.28
C ASN A 60 7.03 -13.19 2.05
N SER A 61 7.60 -12.00 2.26
CA SER A 61 6.89 -10.72 2.10
C SER A 61 6.98 -10.18 0.68
N ARG A 62 5.86 -9.66 0.15
CA ARG A 62 5.80 -9.00 -1.16
C ARG A 62 6.59 -7.68 -1.18
N HIS A 63 6.76 -7.03 -0.03
CA HIS A 63 7.60 -5.83 0.09
C HIS A 63 9.07 -6.12 -0.23
N ILE A 64 9.59 -7.34 0.04
CA ILE A 64 10.98 -7.68 -0.29
C ILE A 64 11.21 -7.68 -1.80
N THR A 65 10.18 -8.07 -2.54
CA THR A 65 10.24 -8.17 -4.00
C THR A 65 9.76 -6.90 -4.72
N GLY A 66 9.41 -5.84 -3.98
CA GLY A 66 8.88 -4.60 -4.55
C GLY A 66 7.41 -4.69 -5.00
N HIS A 67 6.68 -5.75 -4.65
CA HIS A 67 5.32 -5.98 -5.14
C HIS A 67 4.24 -5.62 -4.11
N ALA A 68 4.59 -4.92 -3.04
CA ALA A 68 3.66 -4.40 -2.07
C ALA A 68 4.02 -2.97 -1.67
N VAL A 69 3.02 -2.27 -1.17
CA VAL A 69 3.10 -0.91 -0.66
C VAL A 69 2.14 -0.79 0.51
N ASP A 70 2.59 -0.09 1.55
CA ASP A 70 1.74 0.32 2.66
C ASP A 70 1.39 1.79 2.48
N ILE A 71 0.10 2.12 2.53
CA ILE A 71 -0.41 3.49 2.49
C ILE A 71 -1.27 3.78 3.71
N ALA A 72 -1.26 5.01 4.22
CA ALA A 72 -2.07 5.40 5.36
C ALA A 72 -2.81 6.72 5.13
N PRO A 73 -4.09 6.83 5.54
CA PRO A 73 -4.85 8.08 5.48
C PRO A 73 -4.11 9.24 6.13
N TRP A 74 -4.12 10.39 5.46
CA TRP A 74 -3.55 11.64 5.95
C TRP A 74 -4.67 12.66 6.16
N VAL A 75 -4.96 12.99 7.42
CA VAL A 75 -6.09 13.86 7.79
C VAL A 75 -5.65 14.82 8.88
N GLY A 76 -5.90 16.11 8.69
CA GLY A 76 -5.52 17.14 9.66
C GLY A 76 -4.01 17.29 9.86
N GLY A 77 -3.22 17.02 8.81
CA GLY A 77 -1.76 17.17 8.85
C GLY A 77 -1.00 16.00 9.48
N THR A 78 -1.64 14.86 9.71
CA THR A 78 -0.99 13.67 10.28
C THR A 78 -1.56 12.36 9.73
N ILE A 79 -0.79 11.28 9.89
CA ILE A 79 -1.25 9.92 9.58
C ILE A 79 -2.32 9.49 10.59
N ARG A 80 -3.36 8.83 10.09
CA ARG A 80 -4.44 8.25 10.88
C ARG A 80 -4.52 6.75 10.67
N TRP A 81 -4.81 6.04 11.76
CA TRP A 81 -4.89 4.57 11.79
C TRP A 81 -6.32 4.04 11.96
N ASP A 82 -7.30 4.93 11.87
CA ASP A 82 -8.71 4.59 12.05
C ASP A 82 -9.21 3.71 10.88
N TRP A 83 -9.66 2.49 11.17
CA TRP A 83 -10.24 1.56 10.17
C TRP A 83 -11.28 2.19 9.23
N PRO A 84 -12.21 3.05 9.70
CA PRO A 84 -13.16 3.72 8.81
C PRO A 84 -12.49 4.57 7.72
N LEU A 85 -11.30 5.12 7.96
CA LEU A 85 -10.57 5.90 6.96
C LEU A 85 -9.95 4.99 5.89
N PHE A 86 -9.39 3.84 6.28
CA PHE A 86 -8.94 2.86 5.30
C PHE A 86 -10.08 2.34 4.43
N HIS A 87 -11.27 2.15 5.01
CA HIS A 87 -12.47 1.75 4.25
C HIS A 87 -12.95 2.84 3.28
N LYS A 88 -12.66 4.12 3.55
CA LYS A 88 -12.91 5.22 2.61
C LYS A 88 -11.85 5.31 1.51
N LEU A 89 -10.61 4.93 1.81
CA LEU A 89 -9.49 4.93 0.87
C LEU A 89 -9.55 3.73 -0.10
N ALA A 90 -9.93 2.55 0.39
CA ALA A 90 -9.89 1.31 -0.37
C ALA A 90 -10.68 1.32 -1.69
N PRO A 91 -11.89 1.89 -1.78
CA PRO A 91 -12.61 2.03 -3.04
C PRO A 91 -11.83 2.82 -4.09
N ALA A 92 -11.12 3.88 -3.69
CA ALA A 92 -10.33 4.69 -4.61
C ALA A 92 -9.11 3.92 -5.14
N VAL A 93 -8.42 3.15 -4.30
CA VAL A 93 -7.29 2.32 -4.76
C VAL A 93 -7.77 1.20 -5.68
N LYS A 94 -8.89 0.54 -5.36
CA LYS A 94 -9.50 -0.49 -6.21
C LYS A 94 -9.96 0.09 -7.55
N GLN A 95 -10.57 1.28 -7.55
CA GLN A 95 -10.95 1.98 -8.78
C GLN A 95 -9.71 2.35 -9.60
N ALA A 96 -8.67 2.90 -8.96
CA ALA A 96 -7.41 3.22 -9.64
C ALA A 96 -6.77 1.99 -10.29
N ALA A 97 -6.84 0.84 -9.63
CA ALA A 97 -6.37 -0.43 -10.14
C ALA A 97 -7.15 -0.87 -11.39
N ALA A 98 -8.48 -0.71 -11.37
CA ALA A 98 -9.34 -0.94 -12.54
C ALA A 98 -9.03 0.04 -13.69
N ASP A 99 -8.88 1.33 -13.39
CA ASP A 99 -8.58 2.38 -14.37
C ASP A 99 -7.30 2.10 -15.16
N VAL A 100 -6.26 1.58 -14.49
CA VAL A 100 -4.96 1.27 -15.12
C VAL A 100 -4.79 -0.19 -15.51
N GLY A 101 -5.83 -1.02 -15.35
CA GLY A 101 -5.81 -2.43 -15.74
C GLY A 101 -4.86 -3.33 -14.94
N VAL A 102 -4.58 -3.00 -13.67
CA VAL A 102 -3.65 -3.74 -12.81
C VAL A 102 -4.41 -4.40 -11.66
N PRO A 103 -4.30 -5.72 -11.44
CA PRO A 103 -4.96 -6.35 -10.30
C PRO A 103 -4.19 -6.05 -9.01
N VAL A 104 -4.93 -5.79 -7.93
CA VAL A 104 -4.38 -5.56 -6.58
C VAL A 104 -5.17 -6.34 -5.53
N THR A 105 -4.49 -6.71 -4.44
CA THR A 105 -5.11 -7.26 -3.23
C THR A 105 -4.93 -6.27 -2.10
N TRP A 106 -5.99 -6.07 -1.30
CA TRP A 106 -5.95 -5.25 -0.10
C TRP A 106 -5.87 -6.13 1.16
N GLY A 107 -4.98 -5.79 2.09
CA GLY A 107 -4.86 -6.47 3.38
C GLY A 107 -6.11 -6.36 4.25
N GLY A 108 -6.94 -5.32 4.05
CA GLY A 108 -8.22 -5.18 4.75
C GLY A 108 -9.27 -6.23 4.35
N ASP A 109 -9.13 -6.83 3.16
CA ASP A 109 -10.01 -7.89 2.65
C ASP A 109 -9.59 -9.30 3.14
N TRP A 110 -8.45 -9.43 3.82
CA TRP A 110 -7.99 -10.72 4.32
C TRP A 110 -8.95 -11.30 5.39
N ARG A 111 -9.08 -12.64 5.41
CA ARG A 111 -9.97 -13.35 6.35
C ARG A 111 -9.53 -13.24 7.81
N SER A 112 -8.22 -13.15 8.04
CA SER A 112 -7.59 -13.01 9.36
C SER A 112 -6.35 -12.14 9.21
N PHE A 113 -5.86 -11.56 10.31
CA PHE A 113 -4.73 -10.60 10.29
C PHE A 113 -4.95 -9.45 9.31
N LYS A 114 -6.14 -8.85 9.34
CA LYS A 114 -6.47 -7.72 8.46
C LYS A 114 -5.46 -6.60 8.64
N ASP A 115 -5.01 -6.07 7.52
CA ASP A 115 -3.99 -5.05 7.44
C ASP A 115 -4.47 -3.89 6.55
N GLY A 116 -4.94 -2.82 7.20
CA GLY A 116 -5.54 -1.67 6.51
C GLY A 116 -4.56 -0.96 5.56
N PRO A 117 -3.30 -0.73 5.97
CA PRO A 117 -2.30 -0.13 5.10
C PRO A 117 -1.88 -0.93 3.87
N HIS A 118 -1.91 -2.27 3.94
CA HIS A 118 -1.21 -3.14 3.00
C HIS A 118 -1.92 -3.34 1.66
N TRP A 119 -1.21 -3.10 0.57
CA TRP A 119 -1.64 -3.40 -0.80
C TRP A 119 -0.57 -4.17 -1.54
N GLU A 120 -0.95 -5.19 -2.31
CA GLU A 120 0.01 -5.99 -3.06
C GLU A 120 -0.49 -6.43 -4.44
N LEU A 121 0.47 -6.66 -5.34
CA LEU A 121 0.22 -7.35 -6.60
C LEU A 121 0.06 -8.85 -6.34
N PRO A 122 -1.03 -9.49 -6.82
CA PRO A 122 -1.30 -10.88 -6.52
C PRO A 122 -0.26 -11.81 -7.16
N ARG A 123 0.18 -12.81 -6.38
CA ARG A 123 1.24 -13.76 -6.77
C ARG A 123 0.96 -14.57 -8.03
N LYS A 124 -0.32 -14.81 -8.35
CA LYS A 124 -0.68 -15.58 -9.55
C LYS A 124 -0.35 -14.84 -10.85
N GLN A 125 -0.51 -13.52 -10.85
CA GLN A 125 -0.23 -12.66 -12.01
C GLN A 125 1.19 -12.08 -11.96
N TYR A 126 1.75 -11.93 -10.75
CA TYR A 126 3.09 -11.39 -10.50
C TYR A 126 3.89 -12.36 -9.62
N PRO A 127 4.43 -13.45 -10.18
CA PRO A 127 5.14 -14.50 -9.41
C PRO A 127 6.37 -13.98 -8.66
#